data_AF-G7J0J3-F1
#
_entry.id   AF-G7J0J3-F1
#
_cell.length_a   1.000
_cell.length_b   1.000
_cell.length_c   1.000
_cell.angle_alpha   90.00
_cell.angle_beta   90.00
_cell.angle_gamma   90.00
#
_symmetry.space_group_name_H-M   'P 1'
#
loop_
_entity.id
_entity.type
_entity.pdbx_description
1 polymer ?
#
loop_
_entity_poly.entity_id
_entity_poly.type
_entity_poly.pdbx_seq_one_letter_code
_entity_poly.pdbx_strand_id
1 'polypeptide(L)'
;MASLSLLGGALIAASVKILLDKIVAGEFIDFVQSWKLDVTLLEKLKITLLSLQAVLHDAEDKQITNPNVKEWLHRLQGAVFEAEDLFDQINTKALKCKVEPDQVRKKFSSPFRKFNRKINSKLQKLFETLELLRNQNLGLKEGVSSSVWYVTPTTSVPVDESAIYGRDDDNKKLVLYRV
;
A
#
# COMPACT_ATOMS: atom_id res chain seq x y z
N MET A 1 -0.03 19.58 -16.72
CA MET A 1 -1.06 18.54 -16.55
C MET A 1 -0.39 17.20 -16.26
N ALA A 2 0.15 17.03 -15.05
CA ALA A 2 0.77 15.77 -14.61
C ALA A 2 0.57 15.65 -13.09
N SER A 3 -0.63 15.24 -12.67
CA SER A 3 -0.94 14.97 -11.26
C SER A 3 -1.88 13.78 -11.08
N LEU A 4 -2.02 12.93 -12.11
CA LEU A 4 -2.86 11.72 -12.05
C LEU A 4 -2.06 10.41 -11.95
N SER A 5 -0.77 10.37 -12.32
CA SER A 5 0.01 9.12 -12.19
C SER A 5 0.58 8.90 -10.78
N LEU A 6 0.80 9.98 -10.01
CA LEU A 6 1.36 9.91 -8.64
C LEU A 6 0.41 9.25 -7.61
N LEU A 7 -0.88 9.11 -7.95
CA LEU A 7 -1.87 8.53 -7.04
C LEU A 7 -1.87 7.00 -7.03
N GLY A 8 -1.28 6.35 -8.04
CA GLY A 8 -1.35 4.90 -8.23
C GLY A 8 -0.64 4.13 -7.11
N GLY A 9 0.65 4.36 -6.92
CA GLY A 9 1.43 3.68 -5.88
C GLY A 9 0.99 4.05 -4.46
N ALA A 10 0.61 5.30 -4.22
CA ALA A 10 0.11 5.73 -2.91
C ALA A 10 -1.19 5.00 -2.52
N LEU A 11 -2.11 4.85 -3.48
CA LEU A 11 -3.33 4.07 -3.27
C LEU A 11 -3.03 2.60 -2.99
N ILE A 12 -2.16 1.98 -3.79
CA ILE A 12 -1.75 0.58 -3.60
C ILE A 12 -1.11 0.40 -2.22
N ALA A 13 -0.21 1.30 -1.81
CA ALA A 13 0.45 1.23 -0.50
C ALA A 13 -0.55 1.35 0.66
N ALA A 14 -1.54 2.24 0.55
CA ALA A 14 -2.61 2.38 1.53
C ALA A 14 -3.47 1.11 1.61
N SER A 15 -3.89 0.56 0.47
CA SER A 15 -4.64 -0.70 0.41
C SER A 15 -3.86 -1.88 1.00
N VAL A 16 -2.57 -2.02 0.66
CA VAL A 16 -1.70 -3.07 1.23
C VAL A 16 -1.61 -2.93 2.75
N LYS A 17 -1.48 -1.70 3.27
CA LYS A 17 -1.49 -1.45 4.71
C LYS A 17 -2.81 -1.89 5.37
N ILE A 18 -3.95 -1.52 4.77
CA ILE A 18 -5.27 -1.94 5.26
C ILE A 18 -5.40 -3.47 5.29
N LEU A 19 -4.92 -4.15 4.25
CA LEU A 19 -4.92 -5.62 4.21
C LEU A 19 -4.05 -6.20 5.33
N LEU A 20 -2.85 -5.67 5.55
CA LEU A 20 -1.97 -6.11 6.64
C LEU A 20 -2.63 -5.92 8.01
N ASP A 21 -3.24 -4.76 8.26
CA ASP A 21 -3.97 -4.47 9.49
C ASP A 21 -5.13 -5.45 9.70
N LYS A 22 -5.85 -5.79 8.63
CA LYS A 22 -6.93 -6.81 8.66
C LYS A 22 -6.38 -8.21 8.97
N ILE A 23 -5.24 -8.62 8.39
CA ILE A 23 -4.66 -9.96 8.64
C ILE A 23 -4.31 -10.15 10.12
N VAL A 24 -3.78 -9.11 10.76
CA VAL A 24 -3.34 -9.18 12.16
C VAL A 24 -4.47 -8.91 13.15
N ALA A 25 -5.66 -8.50 12.68
CA ALA A 25 -6.81 -8.27 13.54
C ALA A 25 -7.27 -9.59 14.17
N GLY A 26 -7.31 -9.62 15.52
CA GLY A 26 -7.67 -10.82 16.28
C GLY A 26 -9.02 -11.41 15.86
N GLU A 27 -10.04 -10.56 15.67
CA GLU A 27 -11.36 -11.00 15.19
C GLU A 27 -11.29 -11.72 13.85
N PHE A 28 -10.47 -11.23 12.91
CA PHE A 28 -10.29 -11.84 11.60
C PHE A 28 -9.60 -13.21 11.72
N ILE A 29 -8.55 -13.30 12.53
CA ILE A 29 -7.84 -14.55 12.81
C ILE A 29 -8.78 -15.59 13.44
N ASP A 30 -9.60 -15.19 14.41
CA ASP A 30 -10.57 -16.06 15.07
C ASP A 30 -11.60 -16.62 14.06
N PHE A 31 -12.03 -15.81 13.09
CA PHE A 31 -12.88 -16.28 12.00
C PHE A 31 -12.18 -17.28 11.08
N VAL A 32 -10.95 -16.97 10.67
CA VAL A 32 -10.13 -17.85 9.82
C VAL A 32 -9.94 -19.22 10.49
N GLN A 33 -9.59 -19.24 11.76
CA GLN A 33 -9.40 -20.47 12.54
C GLN A 33 -10.71 -21.24 12.71
N SER A 34 -11.78 -20.57 13.15
CA SER A 34 -13.07 -21.22 13.40
C SER A 34 -13.69 -21.81 12.12
N TRP A 35 -13.31 -21.28 10.95
CA TRP A 35 -13.82 -21.73 9.65
C TRP A 35 -12.88 -22.71 8.94
N LYS A 36 -11.78 -23.09 9.57
CA LYS A 36 -10.74 -23.96 8.96
C LYS A 36 -10.22 -23.38 7.62
N LEU A 37 -10.13 -22.06 7.55
CA LEU A 37 -9.38 -21.40 6.49
C LEU A 37 -7.88 -21.63 6.74
N ASP A 38 -7.07 -21.56 5.68
CA ASP A 38 -5.65 -21.85 5.77
C ASP A 38 -4.89 -20.71 6.45
N VAL A 39 -4.64 -20.85 7.75
CA VAL A 39 -3.89 -19.88 8.57
C VAL A 39 -2.44 -19.76 8.09
N THR A 40 -1.84 -20.85 7.62
CA THR A 40 -0.45 -20.84 7.15
C THR A 40 -0.32 -20.03 5.86
N LEU A 41 -1.33 -20.14 4.99
CA LEU A 41 -1.42 -19.35 3.76
C LEU A 41 -1.61 -17.86 4.06
N LEU A 42 -2.37 -17.52 5.11
CA LEU A 42 -2.56 -16.14 5.53
C LEU A 42 -1.26 -15.50 6.03
N GLU A 43 -0.46 -16.24 6.81
CA GLU A 43 0.86 -15.75 7.25
C GLU A 43 1.82 -15.58 6.07
N LYS A 44 1.80 -16.50 5.10
CA LYS A 44 2.57 -16.34 3.86
C LYS A 44 2.16 -15.09 3.10
N LEU A 45 0.85 -14.86 2.95
CA LEU A 45 0.31 -13.68 2.28
C LEU A 45 0.78 -12.38 2.94
N LYS A 46 0.76 -12.34 4.29
CA LYS A 46 1.28 -11.20 5.06
C LYS A 46 2.76 -10.93 4.77
N ILE A 47 3.61 -11.96 4.78
CA ILE A 47 5.04 -11.82 4.47
C ILE A 47 5.26 -11.32 3.04
N THR A 48 4.51 -11.86 2.08
CA THR A 48 4.58 -11.44 0.67
C THR A 48 4.13 -9.98 0.50
N LEU A 49 3.02 -9.57 1.15
CA LEU A 49 2.53 -8.19 1.12
C LEU A 49 3.52 -7.21 1.75
N LEU A 50 4.17 -7.56 2.87
CA LEU A 50 5.23 -6.74 3.48
C LEU A 50 6.41 -6.55 2.52
N SER A 51 6.84 -7.64 1.86
CA SER A 51 7.94 -7.59 0.88
C SER A 51 7.60 -6.68 -0.31
N LEU A 52 6.36 -6.75 -0.80
CA LEU A 52 5.89 -5.92 -1.90
C LEU A 52 5.74 -4.45 -1.48
N GLN A 53 5.23 -4.19 -0.28
CA GLN A 53 5.08 -2.84 0.26
C GLN A 53 6.42 -2.11 0.34
N ALA A 54 7.47 -2.83 0.73
CA ALA A 54 8.82 -2.31 0.90
C ALA A 54 9.42 -1.72 -0.40
N VAL A 55 9.03 -2.25 -1.56
CA VAL A 55 9.53 -1.83 -2.87
C VAL A 55 8.61 -0.87 -3.62
N LEU A 56 7.40 -0.59 -3.10
CA LEU A 56 6.40 0.25 -3.78
C LEU A 56 6.89 1.67 -4.05
N HIS A 57 7.68 2.24 -3.13
CA HIS A 57 8.20 3.60 -3.30
C HIS A 57 9.16 3.69 -4.50
N ASP A 58 10.14 2.79 -4.57
CA ASP A 58 11.09 2.73 -5.69
C ASP A 58 10.40 2.33 -7.01
N ALA A 59 9.36 1.49 -6.94
CA ALA A 59 8.55 1.15 -8.11
C ALA A 59 7.78 2.35 -8.66
N GLU A 60 7.21 3.19 -7.78
CA GLU A 60 6.47 4.40 -8.17
C GLU A 60 7.36 5.36 -8.98
N ASP A 61 8.60 5.58 -8.52
CA ASP A 61 9.56 6.44 -9.22
C ASP A 61 9.99 5.85 -10.56
N LYS A 62 10.25 4.54 -10.59
CA LYS A 62 10.73 3.85 -11.80
C LYS A 62 9.65 3.61 -12.85
N GLN A 63 8.37 3.68 -12.52
CA GLN A 63 7.29 3.45 -13.50
C GLN A 63 7.30 4.47 -14.64
N ILE A 64 7.89 5.67 -14.40
CA ILE A 64 7.95 6.76 -15.38
C ILE A 64 8.87 6.39 -16.55
N THR A 65 9.99 5.72 -16.25
CA THR A 65 11.05 5.41 -17.22
C THR A 65 11.09 3.94 -17.61
N ASN A 66 10.52 3.04 -16.79
CA ASN A 66 10.56 1.60 -17.00
C ASN A 66 9.14 1.03 -17.23
N PRO A 67 8.76 0.69 -18.48
CA PRO A 67 7.44 0.15 -18.78
C PRO A 67 7.17 -1.20 -18.11
N ASN A 68 8.20 -2.00 -17.81
CA ASN A 68 8.04 -3.27 -17.10
C ASN A 68 7.62 -3.05 -15.65
N VAL A 69 8.14 -2.00 -15.00
CA VAL A 69 7.74 -1.61 -13.63
C VAL A 69 6.31 -1.07 -13.64
N LYS A 70 5.93 -0.31 -14.67
CA LYS A 70 4.55 0.17 -14.83
C LYS A 70 3.55 -0.98 -14.96
N GLU A 71 3.85 -1.97 -15.80
CA GLU A 71 3.02 -3.18 -15.94
C GLU A 71 2.97 -3.98 -14.64
N TRP A 72 4.11 -4.12 -13.95
CA TRP A 72 4.16 -4.77 -12.64
C TRP A 72 3.26 -4.10 -11.60
N LEU A 73 3.28 -2.76 -11.52
CA LEU A 73 2.39 -1.99 -10.64
C LEU A 73 0.92 -2.20 -11.00
N HIS A 74 0.59 -2.22 -12.29
CA HIS A 74 -0.78 -2.48 -12.74
C HIS A 74 -1.27 -3.87 -12.32
N ARG A 75 -0.42 -4.90 -12.47
CA ARG A 75 -0.74 -6.27 -12.03
C ARG A 75 -0.85 -6.37 -10.51
N LEU A 76 0.03 -5.68 -9.78
CA LEU A 76 -0.03 -5.61 -8.33
C LEU A 76 -1.32 -4.94 -7.85
N GLN A 77 -1.74 -3.85 -8.47
CA GLN A 77 -3.01 -3.19 -8.20
C GLN A 77 -4.19 -4.15 -8.35
N GLY A 78 -4.23 -4.91 -9.45
CA GLY A 78 -5.25 -5.93 -9.67
C GLY A 78 -5.30 -6.98 -8.56
N ALA A 79 -4.12 -7.49 -8.16
CA ALA A 79 -4.03 -8.47 -7.08
C ALA A 79 -4.47 -7.89 -5.71
N VAL A 80 -4.11 -6.64 -5.42
CA VAL A 80 -4.53 -5.97 -4.17
C VAL A 80 -6.04 -5.77 -4.12
N PHE A 81 -6.68 -5.39 -5.24
CA PHE A 81 -8.15 -5.31 -5.29
C PHE A 81 -8.83 -6.67 -5.14
N GLU A 82 -8.25 -7.74 -5.71
CA GLU A 82 -8.76 -9.10 -5.49
C GLU A 82 -8.65 -9.51 -4.01
N ALA A 83 -7.56 -9.12 -3.33
CA ALA A 83 -7.39 -9.36 -1.90
C ALA A 83 -8.43 -8.61 -1.06
N GLU A 84 -8.71 -7.35 -1.37
CA GLU A 84 -9.74 -6.54 -0.69
C GLU A 84 -11.12 -7.19 -0.83
N ASP A 85 -11.54 -7.55 -2.06
CA ASP A 85 -12.82 -8.24 -2.31
C ASP A 85 -12.92 -9.56 -1.53
N LEU A 86 -11.81 -10.31 -1.43
CA LEU A 86 -11.76 -11.56 -0.68
C LEU A 86 -11.95 -11.35 0.82
N PHE A 87 -11.27 -10.36 1.38
CA PHE A 87 -11.34 -10.07 2.80
C PHE A 87 -12.71 -9.55 3.19
N ASP A 88 -13.33 -8.74 2.34
CA ASP A 88 -14.67 -8.22 2.55
C ASP A 88 -15.74 -9.31 2.42
N GLN A 89 -15.56 -10.31 1.54
CA GLN A 89 -16.39 -11.52 1.50
C GLN A 89 -16.33 -12.31 2.82
N ILE A 90 -15.13 -12.50 3.37
CA ILE A 90 -14.94 -13.18 4.67
C ILE A 90 -15.63 -12.40 5.77
N ASN A 91 -15.36 -11.09 5.86
CA ASN A 91 -15.92 -10.23 6.90
C ASN A 91 -17.44 -10.16 6.83
N THR A 92 -18.00 -9.97 5.63
CA THR A 92 -19.45 -9.96 5.40
C THR A 92 -20.09 -11.28 5.86
N LYS A 93 -19.48 -12.41 5.53
CA LYS A 93 -19.99 -13.71 5.96
C LYS A 93 -19.87 -13.86 7.48
N ALA A 94 -18.81 -13.34 8.09
CA ALA A 94 -18.56 -13.44 9.52
C ALA A 94 -19.60 -12.65 10.31
N LEU A 95 -19.88 -11.42 9.87
CA LEU A 95 -20.95 -10.58 10.39
C LEU A 95 -22.31 -11.28 10.28
N LYS A 96 -22.64 -11.87 9.13
CA LYS A 96 -23.89 -12.65 8.96
C LYS A 96 -24.01 -13.80 9.98
N CYS A 97 -22.91 -14.51 10.24
CA CYS A 97 -22.90 -15.56 11.25
C CYS A 97 -23.03 -15.03 12.70
N LYS A 98 -22.71 -13.76 12.96
CA LYS A 98 -22.83 -13.12 14.28
C LYS A 98 -24.25 -12.60 14.54
N VAL A 99 -24.92 -12.08 13.52
CA VAL A 99 -26.26 -11.47 13.66
C VAL A 99 -27.41 -12.46 13.48
N GLU A 100 -27.19 -13.59 12.79
CA GLU A 100 -28.22 -14.63 12.58
C GLU A 100 -27.93 -15.88 13.44
N PRO A 101 -28.67 -16.12 14.54
CA PRO A 101 -28.42 -17.26 15.44
C PRO A 101 -28.55 -18.63 14.74
N ASP A 102 -29.42 -18.72 13.73
CA ASP A 102 -29.60 -19.94 12.92
C ASP A 102 -28.39 -20.24 11.99
N GLN A 103 -27.59 -19.24 11.64
CA GLN A 103 -26.37 -19.46 10.83
C GLN A 103 -25.21 -19.99 11.67
N VAL A 104 -25.18 -19.74 12.99
CA VAL A 104 -24.16 -20.30 13.89
C VAL A 104 -24.22 -21.83 13.90
N ARG A 105 -25.42 -22.39 13.92
CA ARG A 105 -25.65 -23.85 13.87
C ARG A 105 -25.27 -24.46 12.51
N LYS A 106 -25.29 -23.65 11.45
CA LYS A 106 -24.96 -24.05 10.06
C LYS A 106 -23.49 -23.85 9.70
N LYS A 107 -22.61 -23.50 10.66
CA LYS A 107 -21.14 -23.41 10.46
C LYS A 107 -20.49 -24.74 10.01
N PHE A 108 -21.17 -25.87 10.15
CA PHE A 108 -20.72 -27.17 9.64
C PHE A 108 -21.63 -27.72 8.53
N SER A 109 -22.41 -26.86 7.89
CA SER A 109 -23.26 -27.25 6.77
C SER A 109 -22.47 -27.42 5.47
N SER A 110 -23.03 -28.16 4.51
CA SER A 110 -22.45 -28.32 3.18
C SER A 110 -22.22 -26.99 2.44
N PRO A 111 -23.17 -26.02 2.45
CA PRO A 111 -22.95 -24.70 1.86
C PRO A 111 -21.76 -23.94 2.49
N PHE A 112 -21.59 -24.05 3.80
CA PHE A 112 -20.48 -23.39 4.50
C PHE A 112 -19.13 -24.00 4.13
N ARG A 113 -19.03 -25.34 4.09
CA ARG A 113 -17.81 -26.01 3.60
C ARG A 113 -17.48 -25.65 2.15
N LYS A 114 -18.49 -25.55 1.28
CA LYS A 114 -18.30 -25.12 -0.11
C LYS A 114 -17.75 -23.69 -0.18
N PHE A 115 -18.29 -22.78 0.64
CA PHE A 115 -17.79 -21.43 0.78
C PHE A 115 -16.32 -21.41 1.23
N ASN A 116 -15.97 -22.12 2.30
CA ASN A 116 -14.59 -22.15 2.82
C ASN A 116 -13.60 -22.73 1.79
N ARG A 117 -13.97 -23.80 1.08
CA ARG A 117 -13.14 -24.34 -0.01
C ARG A 117 -12.92 -23.32 -1.12
N LYS A 118 -13.97 -22.57 -1.50
CA LYS A 118 -13.88 -21.51 -2.51
C LYS A 118 -12.94 -20.40 -2.05
N ILE A 119 -13.06 -19.95 -0.79
CA ILE A 119 -12.20 -18.92 -0.21
C ILE A 119 -10.75 -19.40 -0.16
N ASN A 120 -10.47 -20.61 0.33
CA ASN A 120 -9.10 -21.16 0.35
C ASN A 120 -8.50 -21.25 -1.05
N SER A 121 -9.26 -21.70 -2.05
CA SER A 121 -8.77 -21.75 -3.43
C SER A 121 -8.45 -20.37 -3.99
N LYS A 122 -9.28 -19.35 -3.69
CA LYS A 122 -9.02 -17.97 -4.10
C LYS A 122 -7.81 -17.38 -3.36
N LEU A 123 -7.69 -17.57 -2.04
CA LEU A 123 -6.52 -17.15 -1.27
C LEU A 123 -5.23 -17.78 -1.83
N GLN A 124 -5.29 -19.03 -2.25
CA GLN A 124 -4.13 -19.71 -2.82
C GLN A 124 -3.72 -19.08 -4.15
N LYS A 125 -4.67 -18.82 -5.05
CA LYS A 125 -4.40 -18.13 -6.32
C LYS A 125 -3.86 -16.71 -6.10
N LEU A 126 -4.42 -16.00 -5.13
CA LEU A 126 -3.96 -14.66 -4.75
C LEU A 126 -2.51 -14.72 -4.27
N PHE A 127 -2.20 -15.64 -3.36
CA PHE A 127 -0.84 -15.86 -2.88
C PHE A 127 0.12 -16.18 -4.02
N GLU A 128 -0.21 -17.14 -4.89
CA GLU A 128 0.61 -17.50 -6.06
C GLU A 128 0.85 -16.28 -6.97
N THR A 129 -0.17 -15.45 -7.20
CA THR A 129 -0.05 -14.23 -8.01
C THR A 129 0.89 -13.21 -7.38
N LEU A 130 0.72 -12.92 -6.08
CA LEU A 130 1.57 -11.98 -5.36
C LEU A 130 3.01 -12.49 -5.24
N GLU A 131 3.20 -13.80 -5.07
CA GLU A 131 4.52 -14.41 -4.98
C GLU A 131 5.25 -14.37 -6.33
N LEU A 132 4.53 -14.54 -7.44
CA LEU A 132 5.09 -14.31 -8.78
C LEU A 132 5.56 -12.86 -8.94
N LEU A 133 4.75 -11.89 -8.52
CA LEU A 133 5.11 -10.47 -8.57
C LEU A 133 6.32 -10.15 -7.68
N ARG A 134 6.37 -10.71 -6.47
CA ARG A 134 7.49 -10.57 -5.54
C ARG A 134 8.80 -11.06 -6.13
N ASN A 135 8.75 -12.17 -6.88
CA ASN A 135 9.93 -12.81 -7.44
C ASN A 135 10.35 -12.25 -8.82
N GLN A 136 9.66 -11.24 -9.36
CA GLN A 136 10.08 -10.61 -10.61
C GLN A 136 11.34 -9.76 -10.41
N ASN A 137 12.40 -10.06 -11.17
CA ASN A 137 13.63 -9.30 -11.12
C ASN A 137 13.51 -8.01 -11.95
N LEU A 138 13.07 -6.93 -11.31
CA LEU A 138 12.91 -5.60 -11.90
C LEU A 138 13.97 -4.61 -11.43
N GLY A 139 14.96 -5.06 -10.65
CA GLY A 139 15.94 -4.19 -10.00
C GLY A 139 15.30 -3.20 -9.02
N LEU A 140 14.16 -3.57 -8.43
CA LEU A 140 13.48 -2.78 -7.40
C LEU A 140 14.24 -2.87 -6.08
N LYS A 141 14.30 -1.76 -5.36
CA LYS A 141 15.00 -1.65 -4.08
C LYS A 141 14.01 -1.35 -2.97
N GLU A 142 14.25 -1.95 -1.81
CA GLU A 142 13.53 -1.60 -0.59
C GLU A 142 13.84 -0.15 -0.23
N GLY A 143 12.80 0.67 -0.17
CA GLY A 143 12.92 2.07 0.23
C GLY A 143 12.95 2.15 1.75
N VAL A 144 14.10 2.55 2.33
CA VAL A 144 14.06 3.11 3.68
C VAL A 144 13.31 4.42 3.56
N SER A 145 12.19 4.59 4.26
CA SER A 145 11.54 5.89 4.43
C SER A 145 12.44 6.79 5.27
N SER A 146 13.59 7.16 4.73
CA SER A 146 14.38 8.30 5.18
C SER A 146 13.91 9.43 4.28
N SER A 147 12.86 10.12 4.70
CA SER A 147 12.48 11.39 4.10
C SER A 147 13.60 12.39 4.35
N VAL A 148 14.62 12.35 3.50
CA VAL A 148 15.56 13.46 3.33
C VAL A 148 15.61 13.74 1.84
N TRP A 149 14.49 14.27 1.36
CA TRP A 149 14.54 15.13 0.19
C TRP A 149 15.41 16.31 0.59
N TYR A 150 16.70 16.27 0.27
CA TYR A 150 17.40 17.52 0.03
C TYR A 150 16.80 18.09 -1.25
N VAL A 151 15.64 18.75 -1.14
CA VAL A 151 15.37 19.87 -2.02
C VAL A 151 16.47 20.86 -1.67
N THR A 152 17.57 20.85 -2.41
CA THR A 152 18.37 22.07 -2.53
C THR A 152 17.47 23.05 -3.25
N PRO A 153 17.03 24.15 -2.63
CA PRO A 153 16.59 25.29 -3.42
C PRO A 153 17.83 25.73 -4.21
N THR A 154 17.86 25.49 -5.51
CA THR A 154 18.92 26.04 -6.37
C THR A 154 18.67 27.52 -6.54
N THR A 155 18.97 28.32 -5.53
CA THR A 155 19.17 29.76 -5.69
C THR A 155 20.64 30.00 -5.93
N SER A 156 21.10 29.69 -7.14
CA SER A 156 22.34 30.25 -7.66
C SER A 156 21.98 31.23 -8.77
N VAL A 157 21.55 32.42 -8.38
CA VAL A 157 21.67 33.60 -9.22
C VAL A 157 23.04 34.19 -8.88
N PRO A 158 23.97 34.35 -9.83
CA PRO A 158 25.13 35.21 -9.57
C PRO A 158 24.58 36.61 -9.34
N VAL A 159 24.57 37.06 -8.08
CA VAL A 159 24.21 38.43 -7.74
C VAL A 159 25.37 39.30 -8.23
N ASP A 160 25.17 39.97 -9.35
CA ASP A 160 25.92 41.16 -9.68
C ASP A 160 25.43 42.27 -8.75
N GLU A 161 26.15 42.48 -7.65
CA GLU A 161 25.83 43.48 -6.63
C GLU A 161 25.95 44.92 -7.15
N SER A 162 26.43 45.12 -8.38
CA SER A 162 26.52 46.46 -8.99
C SER A 162 25.25 46.90 -9.75
N ALA A 163 24.25 46.01 -9.89
CA ALA A 163 23.06 46.25 -10.71
C ALA A 163 21.74 46.45 -9.93
N ILE A 164 21.77 46.61 -8.60
CA ILE A 164 20.56 46.86 -7.79
C ILE A 164 20.52 48.33 -7.39
N TYR A 165 19.83 49.15 -8.17
CA TYR A 165 19.52 50.54 -7.83
C TYR A 165 18.09 50.66 -7.27
N GLY A 166 17.88 51.43 -6.19
CA GLY A 166 16.56 51.77 -5.67
C GLY A 166 16.12 51.08 -4.36
N ARG A 167 17.04 50.49 -3.57
CA ARG A 167 16.77 49.91 -2.24
C ARG A 167 17.45 50.63 -1.07
N ASP A 168 17.93 51.84 -1.26
CA ASP A 168 18.69 52.58 -0.24
C ASP A 168 17.83 53.01 0.97
N ASP A 169 16.52 53.17 0.79
CA ASP A 169 15.62 53.65 1.86
C ASP A 169 15.19 52.54 2.83
N ASP A 170 15.17 51.28 2.39
CA ASP A 170 14.74 50.16 3.25
C ASP A 170 15.84 49.73 4.24
N ASN A 171 17.12 50.01 3.92
CA ASN A 171 18.24 49.64 4.79
C ASN A 171 18.43 50.59 5.99
N LYS A 172 17.85 51.79 5.95
CA LYS A 172 17.93 52.78 7.03
C LYS A 172 16.91 52.54 8.15
N LYS A 173 15.92 51.67 7.94
CA LYS A 173 14.84 51.43 8.91
C LYS A 173 15.15 50.34 9.94
N LEU A 174 16.27 49.63 9.80
CA LEU A 174 16.66 48.52 10.69
C LEU A 174 17.68 48.90 11.78
N VAL A 175 18.10 50.16 11.86
CA VAL A 175 19.10 50.62 12.86
C VAL A 175 18.46 51.36 14.06
N LEU A 176 17.13 51.54 14.09
CA LEU A 176 16.44 52.33 15.13
C LEU A 176 15.47 51.52 16.00
N TYR A 177 15.91 50.35 16.47
CA TYR A 177 15.38 49.71 17.69
C TYR A 177 16.51 48.97 18.41
N ARG A 178 17.44 49.74 18.99
CA ARG A 178 18.22 49.29 20.14
C ARG A 178 18.24 50.46 21.13
N VAL A 179 17.71 50.17 22.31
CA VAL A 179 17.47 51.05 23.47
C VAL A 179 18.64 52.00 23.75
#